data_AF-A0A9X2IPG0-F1
#
_entry.id   AF-A0A9X2IPG0-F1
#
_cell.length_a   1.000
_cell.length_b   1.000
_cell.length_c   1.000
_cell.angle_alpha   90.00
_cell.angle_beta   90.00
_cell.angle_gamma   90.00
#
_symmetry.space_group_name_H-M   'P 1'
#
loop_
_entity.id
_entity.type
_entity.pdbx_description
1 polymer ?
#
loop_
_entity_poly.entity_id
_entity_poly.type
_entity_poly.pdbx_seq_one_letter_code
_entity_poly.pdbx_strand_id
1 'polypeptide(L)' 'MTKEEVIETLKSRQMEEMLELVEDAESGDLQELELVESIGLVYDRQLNEALIRVLEELGVTMIYVKDEEENG' A
#
# COMPACT_ATOMS: atom_id res chain seq x y z
N MET A 1 -0.58 4.22 -13.09
CA MET A 1 -1.98 4.41 -12.67
C MET A 1 -2.02 5.67 -11.84
N THR A 2 -3.08 6.47 -11.94
CA THR A 2 -3.32 7.59 -11.03
C THR A 2 -3.97 7.11 -9.72
N LYS A 3 -4.04 7.96 -8.70
CA LYS A 3 -4.77 7.67 -7.45
C LYS A 3 -6.20 7.20 -7.71
N GLU A 4 -6.93 7.91 -8.57
CA GLU A 4 -8.31 7.57 -8.93
C GLU A 4 -8.42 6.18 -9.56
N GLU A 5 -7.52 5.84 -10.50
CA GLU A 5 -7.49 4.52 -11.12
C GLU A 5 -7.16 3.41 -10.11
N VAL A 6 -6.28 3.67 -9.14
CA VAL A 6 -5.97 2.72 -8.06
C VAL A 6 -7.20 2.46 -7.21
N ILE A 7 -7.88 3.52 -6.74
CA ILE A 7 -9.10 3.43 -5.93
C ILE A 7 -10.20 2.66 -6.67
N GLU A 8 -10.44 2.97 -7.95
CA GLU A 8 -11.44 2.22 -8.75
C GLU A 8 -11.08 0.75 -8.90
N THR A 9 -9.80 0.44 -9.08
CA THR A 9 -9.31 -0.95 -9.18
C THR A 9 -9.50 -1.69 -7.86
N LEU A 10 -9.18 -1.07 -6.72
CA LEU A 10 -9.38 -1.64 -5.39
C LEU A 10 -10.87 -1.92 -5.14
N LYS A 11 -11.75 -0.96 -5.43
CA LYS A 11 -13.22 -1.14 -5.33
C LYS A 11 -13.72 -2.27 -6.22
N SER A 12 -13.28 -2.32 -7.48
CA SER A 12 -13.70 -3.37 -8.42
C SER A 12 -13.21 -4.76 -8.00
N ARG A 13 -12.08 -4.85 -7.30
CA ARG A 13 -11.52 -6.09 -6.78
C ARG A 13 -11.99 -6.42 -5.35
N GLN A 14 -12.90 -5.59 -4.80
CA GLN A 14 -13.40 -5.71 -3.42
C GLN A 14 -12.27 -5.76 -2.37
N MET A 15 -11.20 -5.01 -2.61
CA MET A 15 -10.05 -4.90 -1.70
C MET A 15 -10.31 -3.79 -0.69
N GLU A 16 -11.31 -4.01 0.19
CA GLU A 16 -11.75 -3.02 1.18
C GLU A 16 -10.61 -2.61 2.13
N GLU A 17 -9.79 -3.56 2.56
CA GLU A 17 -8.63 -3.28 3.44
C GLU A 17 -7.61 -2.32 2.79
N MET A 18 -7.34 -2.47 1.51
CA MET A 18 -6.43 -1.59 0.77
C MET A 18 -7.07 -0.23 0.50
N LEU A 19 -8.40 -0.18 0.38
CA LEU A 19 -9.13 1.05 0.23
C LEU A 19 -9.04 1.89 1.51
N GLU A 20 -9.30 1.26 2.66
CA GLU A 20 -9.18 1.88 3.98
C GLU A 20 -7.77 2.42 4.22
N LEU A 21 -6.72 1.67 3.85
CA LEU A 21 -5.33 2.15 3.92
C LEU A 21 -5.10 3.47 3.16
N VAL A 22 -5.69 3.63 1.99
CA VAL A 22 -5.58 4.88 1.21
C VAL A 22 -6.40 6.00 1.83
N GLU A 23 -7.58 5.68 2.38
CA GLU A 23 -8.42 6.66 3.06
C GLU A 23 -7.77 7.16 4.37
N ASP A 24 -7.20 6.26 5.18
CA ASP A 24 -6.44 6.59 6.40
C ASP A 24 -5.18 7.42 6.07
N ALA A 25 -4.50 7.11 4.96
CA ALA A 25 -3.38 7.92 4.47
C ALA A 25 -3.84 9.32 4.05
N GLU A 26 -4.99 9.43 3.38
CA GLU A 26 -5.53 10.71 2.92
C GLU A 26 -6.05 11.58 4.07
N SER A 27 -6.65 10.98 5.10
CA SER A 27 -7.03 11.70 6.33
C SER A 27 -5.83 12.08 7.21
N GLY A 28 -4.67 11.45 6.98
CA GLY A 28 -3.46 11.62 7.77
C GLY A 28 -3.44 10.79 9.05
N ASP A 29 -4.37 9.84 9.19
CA ASP A 29 -4.41 8.85 10.27
C ASP A 29 -3.32 7.77 10.08
N LEU A 30 -2.89 7.54 8.84
CA LEU A 30 -1.73 6.72 8.50
C LEU A 30 -0.53 7.61 8.12
N GLN A 31 0.56 7.51 8.88
CA GLN A 31 1.79 8.27 8.64
C GLN A 31 2.99 7.40 8.26
N GLU A 32 2.98 6.15 8.70
CA GLU A 32 4.07 5.20 8.50
C GLU A 32 3.46 3.83 8.21
N LEU A 33 4.02 3.13 7.22
CA LEU A 33 3.57 1.80 6.86
C LEU A 33 4.77 0.86 6.69
N GLU A 34 4.79 -0.21 7.47
CA GLU A 34 5.78 -1.27 7.38
C GLU A 34 5.38 -2.29 6.30
N LEU A 35 6.29 -2.55 5.38
CA LEU A 35 6.07 -3.43 4.24
C LEU A 35 7.25 -4.36 4.04
N VAL A 36 6.96 -5.64 3.83
CA VAL A 36 8.00 -6.60 3.43
C VAL A 36 8.29 -6.42 1.94
N GLU A 37 9.55 -6.08 1.60
CA GLU A 37 9.97 -5.80 0.21
C GLU A 37 9.67 -6.98 -0.74
N SER A 38 9.74 -8.21 -0.23
CA SER A 38 9.53 -9.42 -1.02
C SER A 38 8.04 -9.77 -1.26
N ILE A 39 7.11 -9.19 -0.49
CA ILE A 39 5.67 -9.51 -0.55
C ILE A 39 4.87 -8.36 -1.20
N GLY A 40 5.15 -7.11 -0.84
CA GLY A 40 4.34 -5.97 -1.25
C GLY A 40 2.98 -5.90 -0.55
N LEU A 41 2.14 -4.94 -0.94
CA LEU A 41 0.78 -4.74 -0.43
C LEU A 41 -0.23 -5.65 -1.12
N VAL A 42 -0.05 -5.86 -2.42
CA VAL A 42 -0.93 -6.69 -3.25
C VAL A 42 -0.14 -7.52 -4.24
N TYR A 43 -0.69 -8.67 -4.64
CA TYR A 43 -0.04 -9.60 -5.58
C TYR A 43 0.19 -9.01 -6.98
N ASP A 44 -0.72 -8.15 -7.43
CA ASP A 44 -0.62 -7.49 -8.73
C ASP A 44 0.47 -6.43 -8.69
N ARG A 45 1.61 -6.70 -9.35
CA ARG A 45 2.79 -5.83 -9.31
C ARG A 45 2.50 -4.39 -9.74
N GLN A 46 1.69 -4.20 -10.77
CA GLN A 46 1.39 -2.85 -11.26
C GLN A 46 0.53 -2.08 -10.27
N LEU A 47 -0.48 -2.75 -9.69
CA LEU A 47 -1.32 -2.17 -8.66
C LEU A 47 -0.51 -1.90 -7.38
N ASN A 48 0.39 -2.81 -7.00
CA ASN A 48 1.27 -2.67 -5.84
C ASN A 48 2.16 -1.42 -5.95
N GLU A 49 2.90 -1.30 -7.05
CA GLU A 49 3.77 -0.15 -7.30
C GLU A 49 2.98 1.16 -7.35
N ALA A 50 1.76 1.14 -7.90
CA ALA A 50 0.89 2.31 -7.93
C ALA A 50 0.34 2.67 -6.55
N LEU A 51 -0.08 1.69 -5.76
CA LEU A 51 -0.63 1.89 -4.42
C LEU A 51 0.43 2.46 -3.47
N ILE A 52 1.65 1.89 -3.49
CA ILE A 52 2.79 2.39 -2.71
C ILE A 52 3.06 3.86 -3.05
N ARG A 53 3.13 4.20 -4.34
CA ARG A 53 3.34 5.59 -4.77
C ARG A 53 2.24 6.53 -4.28
N VAL A 54 0.98 6.12 -4.38
CA VAL A 54 -0.15 6.93 -3.91
C VAL A 54 -0.01 7.20 -2.41
N LEU A 55 0.30 6.19 -1.61
CA LEU A 55 0.50 6.33 -0.18
C LEU A 55 1.69 7.25 0.14
N GLU A 56 2.80 7.13 -0.57
CA GLU A 56 3.95 8.05 -0.43
C GLU A 56 3.59 9.50 -0.80
N GLU A 57 2.82 9.70 -1.87
CA GLU A 57 2.34 11.02 -2.30
C GLU A 57 1.37 11.65 -1.28
N LEU A 58 0.63 10.82 -0.54
CA LEU A 58 -0.24 11.25 0.56
C LEU A 58 0.53 11.57 1.86
N GLY A 59 1.84 11.28 1.89
CA GLY A 59 2.71 11.58 3.02
C GLY A 59 3.00 10.40 3.96
N VAL A 60 2.64 9.18 3.55
CA VAL A 60 2.97 7.96 4.29
C VAL A 60 4.43 7.60 4.05
N THR A 61 5.17 7.34 5.13
CA THR A 61 6.54 6.85 5.06
C THR A 61 6.55 5.33 4.94
N MET A 62 7.11 4.82 3.83
CA MET A 62 7.27 3.38 3.60
C MET A 62 8.50 2.84 4.32
N ILE A 63 8.29 1.91 5.25
CA ILE A 63 9.34 1.23 5.99
C ILE A 63 9.50 -0.17 5.43
N TYR A 64 10.54 -0.37 4.61
CA TYR A 64 10.84 -1.67 4.03
C TYR A 64 11.55 -2.55 5.04
N VAL A 65 10.82 -3.55 5.55
CA VAL A 65 11.41 -4.59 6.38
C VAL A 65 11.88 -5.73 5.48
N LYS A 66 13.06 -6.26 5.78
CA LYS A 66 13.47 -7.53 5.17
C LYS A 66 12.65 -8.62 5.83
N ASP A 67 12.24 -9.60 5.03
CA ASP A 67 11.68 -10.85 5.54
C ASP A 67 12.78 -11.55 6.35
N GLU A 68 12.90 -11.20 7.63
CA GLU A 68 13.72 -11.92 8.59
C GLU A 68 12.87 -13.07 9.16
N GLU A 69 12.45 -14.00 8.30
CA GLU A 69 12.14 -15.35 8.79
C GLU A 69 13.45 -16.15 8.93
N GLU A 70 13.67 -16.58 10.19
CA GLU A 70 14.58 -17.60 10.69
C GLU A 70 16.10 -17.32 10.77
N ASN A 71 16.56 -17.09 12.00
CA ASN A 71 17.55 -17.99 12.61
C ASN A 71 17.32 -18.08 14.14
N GLY A 72 16.67 -19.16 14.57
CA GLY A 72 16.52 -19.56 15.98
C GLY A 72 15.92 -20.94 16.11
#